data_AF-A0A151S9V2-F1
#
_entry.id   AF-A0A151S9V2-F1
#
_cell.length_a   1.000
_cell.length_b   1.000
_cell.length_c   1.000
_cell.angle_alpha   90.00
_cell.angle_beta   90.00
_cell.angle_gamma   90.00
#
_symmetry.space_group_name_H-M   'P 1'
#
loop_
_entity.id
_entity.type
_entity.pdbx_description
1 polymer ?
#
loop_
_entity_poly.entity_id
_entity_poly.type
_entity_poly.pdbx_seq_one_letter_code
_entity_poly.pdbx_strand_id
1 'polypeptide(L)'
;MENNPYDDFYCSASYSDQSTMAPPPPFEKEEDVSKPLCAKVASHPLFPHLLHAYIDCQKVGAPQDVAHLLEGIKGDHVISDGFLDDDPELDHFMGAFCDLLVKFKSDLARVFDEATMFLSHMETQLHSICNDPAATNNTPQPDEVTGSSGKDLSREEKEANECKRVNEVQEMKSNLLRRYSGYITNLKHEFSKKKKKEKLPKEAKQILLAWWNLHFKWPYPTDADKVALAEWTGLEQKQVNNWFINQRKRHWKPTEGIHAAIFDGLYGPLHE
;
A
#
# COMPACT_ATOMS: atom_id res chain seq x y z
N MET A 1 11.56 -14.79 -61.76
CA MET A 1 11.45 -13.45 -62.39
C MET A 1 10.34 -12.73 -61.67
N GLU A 2 10.70 -11.85 -60.73
CA GLU A 2 9.84 -10.76 -60.25
C GLU A 2 10.78 -9.75 -59.58
N ASN A 3 10.76 -8.53 -60.10
CA ASN A 3 11.63 -7.42 -59.73
C ASN A 3 11.19 -6.81 -58.39
N ASN A 4 12.14 -6.42 -57.53
CA ASN A 4 11.90 -5.42 -56.50
C ASN A 4 12.83 -4.21 -56.73
N PRO A 5 12.30 -3.02 -57.02
CA PRO A 5 13.08 -1.85 -57.42
C PRO A 5 13.31 -0.91 -56.23
N TYR A 6 14.39 -1.09 -55.48
CA TYR A 6 14.96 -0.08 -54.58
C TYR A 6 16.47 -0.36 -54.42
N ASP A 7 17.18 -0.39 -55.54
CA ASP A 7 18.63 -0.22 -55.60
C ASP A 7 18.86 0.98 -56.52
N ASP A 8 19.13 2.13 -55.93
CA ASP A 8 19.92 3.22 -56.50
C ASP A 8 19.84 4.42 -55.55
N PHE A 9 20.91 4.65 -54.79
CA PHE A 9 21.52 5.95 -54.52
C PHE A 9 22.74 5.74 -53.61
N TYR A 10 23.79 5.16 -54.19
CA TYR A 10 25.15 5.28 -53.66
C TYR A 10 25.72 6.61 -54.17
N CYS A 11 25.82 7.62 -53.30
CA CYS A 11 26.58 8.82 -53.60
C CYS A 11 27.56 9.08 -52.45
N SER A 12 28.84 8.92 -52.77
CA SER A 12 29.99 9.20 -51.95
C SER A 12 30.02 10.66 -51.49
N ALA A 13 30.18 10.88 -50.18
CA ALA A 13 30.70 12.12 -49.65
C ALA A 13 31.70 11.81 -48.54
N SER A 14 32.98 11.84 -48.90
CA SER A 14 34.11 11.87 -48.00
C SER A 14 34.19 13.26 -47.37
N TYR A 15 34.08 13.37 -46.04
CA TYR A 15 34.66 14.49 -45.31
C TYR A 15 35.29 13.95 -44.03
N SER A 16 36.61 14.12 -43.98
CA SER A 16 37.45 13.96 -42.82
C SER A 16 37.01 14.93 -41.72
N ASP A 17 36.80 14.42 -40.51
CA ASP A 17 37.13 15.20 -39.33
C ASP A 17 37.65 14.29 -38.21
N GLN A 18 38.89 14.53 -37.83
CA GLN A 18 39.57 13.91 -36.71
C GLN A 18 39.10 14.63 -35.45
N SER A 19 38.27 13.97 -34.65
CA SER A 19 38.21 14.25 -33.21
C SER A 19 38.13 12.93 -32.44
N THR A 20 39.29 12.52 -31.95
CA THR A 20 39.49 11.49 -30.95
C THR A 20 38.77 11.94 -29.66
N MET A 21 37.52 11.53 -29.47
CA MET A 21 36.94 11.50 -28.13
C MET A 21 37.39 10.20 -27.47
N ALA A 22 38.20 10.34 -26.42
CA ALA A 22 38.57 9.26 -25.53
C ALA A 22 37.29 8.56 -25.01
N PRO A 23 37.34 7.22 -24.79
CA PRO A 23 36.22 6.53 -24.15
C PRO A 23 35.97 7.15 -22.77
N PRO A 24 34.70 7.31 -22.36
CA PRO A 24 34.39 7.79 -21.01
C PRO A 24 35.04 6.85 -19.98
N PRO A 25 35.55 7.38 -18.86
CA PRO A 25 36.14 6.54 -17.81
C PRO A 25 35.08 5.54 -17.32
N PRO A 26 35.50 4.32 -16.90
CA PRO A 26 34.58 3.37 -16.30
C PRO A 26 33.86 4.05 -15.14
N PHE A 27 32.54 3.93 -15.11
CA PHE A 27 31.74 4.27 -13.94
C PHE A 27 32.33 3.53 -12.73
N GLU A 28 32.95 4.28 -11.81
CA GLU A 28 33.29 3.77 -10.50
C GLU A 28 31.98 3.34 -9.83
N LYS A 29 31.88 2.07 -9.48
CA LYS A 29 30.70 1.49 -8.86
C LYS A 29 30.55 2.10 -7.46
N GLU A 30 29.45 2.82 -7.22
CA GLU A 30 29.04 3.28 -5.87
C GLU A 30 28.85 2.11 -4.86
N GLU A 31 28.90 0.85 -5.31
CA GLU A 31 28.72 -0.36 -4.50
C GLU A 31 29.85 -0.64 -3.48
N ASP A 32 31.06 -0.12 -3.67
CA ASP A 32 32.20 -0.49 -2.81
C ASP A 32 32.26 0.31 -1.49
N VAL A 33 31.57 1.46 -1.43
CA VAL A 33 31.51 2.32 -0.23
C VAL A 33 30.47 1.84 0.79
N SER A 34 29.45 1.09 0.36
CA SER A 34 28.32 0.70 1.20
C SER A 34 28.62 -0.44 2.19
N LYS A 35 29.47 -1.40 1.80
CA LYS A 35 29.87 -2.54 2.64
C LYS A 35 30.64 -2.10 3.91
N PRO A 36 31.67 -1.23 3.82
CA PRO A 36 32.35 -0.75 5.02
C PRO A 36 31.45 0.14 5.89
N LEU A 37 30.54 0.92 5.30
CA LEU A 37 29.56 1.72 6.04
C LEU A 37 28.57 0.85 6.84
N CYS A 38 28.04 -0.22 6.24
CA CYS A 38 27.17 -1.16 6.94
C CYS A 38 27.89 -1.86 8.11
N ALA A 39 29.19 -2.16 7.96
CA ALA A 39 29.99 -2.72 9.03
C ALA A 39 30.16 -1.71 10.18
N LYS A 40 30.43 -0.43 9.88
CA LYS A 40 30.51 0.66 10.86
C LYS A 40 29.19 0.86 11.61
N VAL A 41 28.07 0.84 10.90
CA VAL A 41 26.73 0.92 11.51
C VAL A 41 26.47 -0.27 12.42
N ALA A 42 26.82 -1.49 12.00
CA ALA A 42 26.60 -2.70 12.78
C ALA A 42 27.48 -2.78 14.05
N SER A 43 28.68 -2.19 14.04
CA SER A 43 29.55 -2.10 15.21
C SER A 43 29.25 -0.88 16.11
N HIS A 44 28.30 -0.03 15.74
CA HIS A 44 28.04 1.23 16.45
C HIS A 44 27.35 1.00 17.81
N PRO A 45 27.74 1.74 18.89
CA PRO A 45 27.12 1.59 20.22
C PRO A 45 25.60 1.81 20.25
N LEU A 46 25.09 2.67 19.36
CA LEU A 46 23.65 2.95 19.20
C LEU A 46 22.91 1.92 18.33
N PHE A 47 23.60 1.00 17.65
CA PHE A 47 22.97 0.00 16.78
C PHE A 47 21.93 -0.87 17.49
N PRO A 48 22.15 -1.36 18.73
CA PRO A 48 21.11 -2.10 19.46
C PRO A 48 19.87 -1.27 19.74
N HIS A 49 20.04 0.02 20.06
CA HIS A 49 18.93 0.96 20.28
C HIS A 49 18.16 1.21 18.99
N LEU A 50 18.88 1.37 17.87
CA LEU A 50 18.28 1.53 16.56
C LEU A 50 17.46 0.31 16.15
N LEU A 51 18.03 -0.89 16.33
CA LEU A 51 17.34 -2.14 16.05
C LEU A 51 16.10 -2.31 16.93
N HIS A 52 16.19 -1.93 18.21
CA HIS A 52 15.05 -1.94 19.11
C HIS A 52 13.94 -0.97 18.65
N ALA A 53 14.29 0.26 18.29
CA ALA A 53 13.33 1.23 17.77
C ALA A 53 12.66 0.74 16.48
N TYR A 54 13.42 0.08 15.60
CA TYR A 54 12.90 -0.53 14.38
C TYR A 54 11.94 -1.70 14.66
N ILE A 55 12.34 -2.63 15.53
CA ILE A 55 11.48 -3.75 15.95
C ILE A 55 10.18 -3.23 16.57
N ASP A 56 10.28 -2.20 17.41
CA ASP A 56 9.12 -1.56 18.02
C ASP A 56 8.15 -0.96 16.99
N CYS A 57 8.63 -0.42 15.87
CA CYS A 57 7.78 0.01 14.77
C CYS A 57 7.04 -1.18 14.15
N GLN A 58 7.72 -2.31 13.95
CA GLN A 58 7.13 -3.51 13.35
C GLN A 58 6.11 -4.19 14.25
N LYS A 59 6.19 -3.99 15.58
CA LYS A 59 5.22 -4.51 16.53
C LYS A 59 3.87 -3.78 16.47
N VAL A 60 3.82 -2.56 15.92
CA VAL A 60 2.57 -1.79 15.87
C VAL A 60 1.57 -2.47 14.93
N GLY A 61 0.45 -2.93 15.49
CA GLY A 61 -0.60 -3.64 14.74
C GLY A 61 -0.24 -5.08 14.35
N ALA A 62 0.89 -5.61 14.83
CA ALA A 62 1.27 -7.00 14.58
C ALA A 62 0.40 -7.98 15.38
N PRO A 63 0.04 -9.13 14.80
CA PRO A 63 -0.55 -10.25 15.55
C PRO A 63 0.31 -10.67 16.75
N GLN A 64 -0.32 -11.19 17.80
CA GLN A 64 0.35 -11.50 19.08
C GLN A 64 1.51 -12.49 18.93
N ASP A 65 1.38 -13.47 18.03
CA ASP A 65 2.41 -14.45 17.65
C ASP A 65 3.62 -13.78 16.99
N VAL A 66 3.38 -12.82 16.09
CA VAL A 66 4.44 -12.04 15.41
C VAL A 66 5.13 -11.09 16.40
N ALA A 67 4.37 -10.45 17.29
CA ALA A 67 4.92 -9.56 18.31
C ALA A 67 5.83 -10.31 19.30
N HIS A 68 5.46 -11.53 19.69
CA HIS A 68 6.30 -12.40 20.54
C HIS A 68 7.56 -12.90 19.83
N LEU A 69 7.46 -13.25 18.55
CA LEU A 69 8.61 -13.66 17.75
C LEU A 69 9.64 -12.52 17.66
N LEU A 70 9.17 -11.30 17.41
CA LEU A 70 10.01 -10.10 17.34
C LEU A 70 10.67 -9.75 18.69
N GLU A 71 10.03 -10.07 19.81
CA GLU A 71 10.59 -9.88 21.15
C GLU A 71 11.72 -10.89 21.46
N GLY A 72 11.68 -12.08 20.85
CA GLY A 72 12.74 -13.08 20.95
C GLY A 72 14.05 -12.72 20.23
N ILE A 73 14.01 -11.79 19.27
CA ILE A 73 15.21 -11.29 18.55
C ILE A 73 16.05 -10.35 19.45
N LYS A 74 15.54 -9.99 20.63
CA LYS A 74 16.16 -9.05 21.59
C LYS A 74 17.33 -9.65 22.39
N GLY A 75 17.57 -10.96 22.33
CA GLY A 75 18.59 -11.65 23.13
C GLY A 75 19.96 -11.77 22.42
N ASP A 76 21.02 -11.38 23.15
CA ASP A 76 22.45 -11.63 22.89
C ASP A 76 23.24 -10.70 21.95
N HIS A 77 23.03 -9.38 22.01
CA HIS A 77 24.10 -8.47 21.59
C HIS A 77 24.97 -8.06 22.79
N VAL A 78 26.02 -8.84 23.02
CA VAL A 78 27.12 -8.49 23.92
C VAL A 78 27.72 -7.19 23.41
N ILE A 79 27.68 -6.13 24.22
CA ILE A 79 28.41 -4.89 23.93
C ILE A 79 29.89 -5.26 23.86
N SER A 80 30.41 -5.34 22.64
CA SER A 80 31.85 -5.46 22.43
C SER A 80 32.45 -4.10 22.77
N ASP A 81 33.18 -4.05 23.87
CA ASP A 81 34.03 -2.93 24.26
C ASP A 81 35.12 -2.79 23.18
N GLY A 82 34.78 -2.06 22.11
CA GLY A 82 35.49 -2.13 20.85
C GLY A 82 35.48 -0.80 20.14
N PHE A 83 36.46 0.02 20.49
CA PHE A 83 37.01 1.13 19.72
C PHE A 83 35.99 2.20 19.27
N LEU A 84 35.98 3.32 20.00
CA LEU A 84 35.40 4.59 19.55
C LEU A 84 36.03 4.97 18.20
N ASP A 85 35.34 4.69 17.10
CA ASP A 85 35.57 5.38 15.83
C ASP A 85 34.98 6.78 16.04
N ASP A 86 35.84 7.81 16.15
CA ASP A 86 35.45 9.21 16.36
C ASP A 86 34.79 9.76 15.07
N ASP A 87 33.61 9.25 14.71
CA ASP A 87 32.80 9.73 13.59
C ASP A 87 31.53 10.45 14.10
N PRO A 88 31.62 11.76 14.40
CA PRO A 88 30.50 12.53 14.92
C PRO A 88 29.34 12.67 13.91
N GLU A 89 29.60 12.47 12.61
CA GLU A 89 28.56 12.51 11.58
C GLU A 89 27.72 11.23 11.64
N LEU A 90 28.35 10.08 11.81
CA LEU A 90 27.66 8.80 12.01
C LEU A 90 26.89 8.78 13.34
N ASP A 91 27.46 9.30 14.42
CA ASP A 91 26.76 9.43 15.71
C ASP A 91 25.47 10.26 15.58
N HIS A 92 25.58 11.41 14.91
CA HIS A 92 24.44 12.29 14.65
C HIS A 92 23.37 11.59 13.81
N PHE A 93 23.77 10.88 12.75
CA PHE A 93 22.88 10.09 11.92
C PHE A 93 22.16 8.99 12.72
N MET A 94 22.92 8.19 13.48
CA MET A 94 22.36 7.08 14.27
C MET A 94 21.35 7.59 15.31
N GLY A 95 21.66 8.71 15.98
CA GLY A 95 20.73 9.38 16.90
C GLY A 95 19.47 9.91 16.20
N ALA A 96 19.64 10.68 15.12
CA ALA A 96 18.52 11.25 14.36
C ALA A 96 17.61 10.17 13.75
N PHE A 97 18.19 9.05 13.30
CA PHE A 97 17.44 7.94 12.73
C PHE A 97 16.69 7.15 13.81
N CYS A 98 17.26 6.98 15.01
CA CYS A 98 16.53 6.46 16.17
C CYS A 98 15.32 7.34 16.50
N ASP A 99 15.50 8.66 16.58
CA ASP A 99 14.42 9.61 16.86
C ASP A 99 13.32 9.58 15.78
N LEU A 100 13.72 9.42 14.52
CA LEU A 100 12.79 9.27 13.41
C LEU A 100 11.94 7.99 13.57
N LEU A 101 12.54 6.87 13.93
CA LEU A 101 11.82 5.62 14.15
C LEU A 101 10.87 5.72 15.35
N VAL A 102 11.27 6.38 16.44
CA VAL A 102 10.38 6.61 17.59
C VAL A 102 9.16 7.43 17.18
N LYS A 103 9.35 8.51 16.40
CA LYS A 103 8.23 9.31 15.87
C LYS A 103 7.34 8.48 14.94
N PHE A 104 7.94 7.72 14.02
CA PHE A 104 7.21 6.87 13.10
C PHE A 104 6.37 5.82 13.84
N LYS A 105 6.90 5.21 14.90
CA LYS A 105 6.15 4.30 15.79
C LYS A 105 4.93 5.01 16.39
N SER A 106 5.10 6.21 16.95
CA SER A 106 3.99 6.97 17.54
C SER A 106 2.91 7.31 16.52
N ASP A 107 3.30 7.70 15.31
CA ASP A 107 2.37 8.01 14.23
C ASP A 107 1.59 6.77 13.76
N LEU A 108 2.27 5.63 13.64
CA LEU A 108 1.61 4.35 13.34
C LEU A 108 0.64 3.97 14.46
N ALA A 109 1.08 4.02 15.72
CA ALA A 109 0.26 3.64 16.87
C ALA A 109 -1.02 4.49 16.93
N ARG A 110 -0.91 5.79 16.70
CA ARG A 110 -2.06 6.71 16.67
C ARG A 110 -3.12 6.28 15.66
N VAL A 111 -2.72 5.90 14.44
CA VAL A 111 -3.67 5.45 13.40
C VAL A 111 -4.36 4.15 13.80
N PHE A 112 -3.63 3.22 14.42
CA PHE A 112 -4.20 1.96 14.92
C PHE A 112 -5.13 2.18 16.11
N ASP A 113 -4.77 3.03 17.06
CA ASP A 113 -5.58 3.37 18.22
C ASP A 113 -6.88 4.05 17.77
N GLU A 114 -6.80 5.02 16.86
CA GLU A 114 -7.97 5.72 16.30
C GLU A 114 -8.93 4.74 15.60
N ALA A 115 -8.40 3.83 14.78
CA ALA A 115 -9.19 2.79 14.13
C ALA A 115 -9.82 1.82 15.14
N THR A 116 -9.07 1.40 16.15
CA THR A 116 -9.54 0.48 17.20
C THR A 116 -10.64 1.13 18.02
N MET A 117 -10.45 2.39 18.43
CA MET A 117 -11.46 3.19 19.13
C MET A 117 -12.73 3.36 18.29
N PHE A 118 -12.60 3.65 16.99
CA PHE A 118 -13.74 3.73 16.09
C PHE A 118 -14.51 2.40 15.99
N LEU A 119 -13.81 1.28 15.84
CA LEU A 119 -14.42 -0.05 15.77
C LEU A 119 -15.14 -0.40 17.07
N SER A 120 -14.49 -0.22 18.23
CA SER A 120 -15.12 -0.44 19.54
C SER A 120 -16.31 0.49 19.75
N HIS A 121 -16.23 1.74 19.30
CA HIS A 121 -17.35 2.66 19.37
C HIS A 121 -18.55 2.18 18.54
N MET A 122 -18.32 1.76 17.29
CA MET A 122 -19.40 1.18 16.46
C MET A 122 -19.97 -0.10 17.09
N GLU A 123 -19.10 -0.97 17.64
CA GLU A 123 -19.50 -2.19 18.32
C GLU A 123 -20.41 -1.88 19.52
N THR A 124 -20.06 -0.89 20.35
CA THR A 124 -20.92 -0.46 21.46
C THR A 124 -22.25 0.14 21.00
N GLN A 125 -22.27 0.94 19.92
CA GLN A 125 -23.53 1.46 19.35
C GLN A 125 -24.42 0.33 18.83
N LEU A 126 -23.84 -0.64 18.13
CA LEU A 126 -24.58 -1.80 17.63
C LEU A 126 -25.10 -2.66 18.77
N HIS A 127 -24.29 -2.91 19.80
CA HIS A 127 -24.75 -3.61 20.99
C HIS A 127 -25.84 -2.85 21.73
N SER A 128 -25.78 -1.52 21.82
CA SER A 128 -26.84 -0.70 22.42
C SER A 128 -28.16 -0.83 21.65
N ILE A 129 -28.12 -0.76 20.32
CA ILE A 129 -29.30 -0.93 19.46
C ILE A 129 -29.88 -2.35 19.59
N CYS A 130 -29.01 -3.35 19.72
CA CYS A 130 -29.42 -4.74 19.87
C CYS A 130 -29.88 -5.09 21.30
N ASN A 131 -29.54 -4.30 22.32
CA ASN A 131 -29.78 -4.60 23.73
C ASN A 131 -30.82 -3.70 24.44
N ASP A 132 -31.43 -2.69 23.79
CA ASP A 132 -32.37 -1.77 24.45
C ASP A 132 -33.80 -2.34 24.58
N PRO A 133 -34.36 -2.57 25.80
CA PRO A 133 -35.74 -3.02 25.99
C PRO A 133 -36.72 -1.90 26.37
N ALA A 134 -36.34 -0.61 26.38
CA ALA A 134 -37.17 0.43 27.02
C ALA A 134 -37.09 1.84 26.38
N ALA A 135 -37.68 2.03 25.20
CA ALA A 135 -38.15 3.34 24.73
C ALA A 135 -39.58 3.65 25.25
N THR A 136 -39.81 3.50 26.55
CA THR A 136 -41.00 4.02 27.24
C THR A 136 -40.58 4.47 28.62
N ASN A 137 -40.52 5.79 28.83
CA ASN A 137 -41.02 6.49 30.02
C ASN A 137 -40.46 7.92 30.02
N ASN A 138 -41.28 8.87 29.58
CA ASN A 138 -41.13 10.28 29.94
C ASN A 138 -42.47 10.73 30.53
N THR A 139 -42.48 11.01 31.83
CA THR A 139 -43.54 11.75 32.53
C THR A 139 -42.87 12.82 33.38
N PRO A 140 -43.31 14.09 33.27
CA PRO A 140 -43.46 14.92 34.47
C PRO A 140 -44.80 15.68 34.54
N GLN A 141 -45.55 15.40 35.63
CA GLN A 141 -46.47 16.25 36.45
C GLN A 141 -47.70 16.97 35.83
N PRO A 142 -48.73 17.44 36.60
CA PRO A 142 -48.85 17.59 38.07
C PRO A 142 -50.16 17.09 38.76
N ASP A 143 -50.01 16.83 40.06
CA ASP A 143 -50.87 17.09 41.23
C ASP A 143 -52.37 16.71 41.35
N GLU A 144 -52.62 16.07 42.51
CA GLU A 144 -53.83 16.10 43.37
C GLU A 144 -55.12 15.46 42.84
N VAL A 145 -55.41 14.24 43.34
CA VAL A 145 -56.61 13.90 44.15
C VAL A 145 -56.93 12.39 44.07
N THR A 146 -56.87 11.75 45.24
CA THR A 146 -57.76 10.69 45.75
C THR A 146 -58.03 9.43 44.93
N GLY A 147 -57.66 8.29 45.52
CA GLY A 147 -58.56 7.12 45.53
C GLY A 147 -58.00 5.81 44.98
N SER A 148 -57.36 5.05 45.87
CA SER A 148 -57.64 3.62 46.14
C SER A 148 -57.63 2.56 45.02
N SER A 149 -56.93 1.47 45.36
CA SER A 149 -57.18 0.07 44.99
C SER A 149 -56.53 -0.43 43.70
N GLY A 150 -55.46 -1.21 43.92
CA GLY A 150 -54.62 -1.82 42.90
C GLY A 150 -55.33 -2.77 41.94
N LYS A 151 -54.75 -2.87 40.74
CA LYS A 151 -54.85 -3.97 39.80
C LYS A 151 -53.49 -4.08 39.10
N ASP A 152 -52.71 -5.08 39.51
CA ASP A 152 -51.52 -5.54 38.80
C ASP A 152 -51.93 -5.99 37.40
N LEU A 153 -51.48 -5.29 36.36
CA LEU A 153 -51.62 -5.75 34.98
C LEU A 153 -50.50 -6.77 34.70
N SER A 154 -50.91 -7.98 34.32
CA SER A 154 -50.04 -9.15 34.23
C SER A 154 -49.05 -9.07 33.07
N ARG A 155 -47.97 -9.86 33.20
CA ARG A 155 -46.82 -9.94 32.28
C ARG A 155 -47.20 -10.27 30.84
N GLU A 156 -48.35 -10.90 30.62
CA GLU A 156 -48.83 -11.28 29.27
C GLU A 156 -49.28 -10.09 28.40
N GLU A 157 -49.76 -8.99 29.00
CA GLU A 157 -50.28 -7.85 28.22
C GLU A 157 -49.17 -6.95 27.65
N LYS A 158 -47.99 -6.92 28.29
CA LYS A 158 -46.82 -6.19 27.79
C LYS A 158 -46.15 -6.89 26.60
N GLU A 159 -46.11 -8.22 26.59
CA GLU A 159 -45.53 -9.03 25.49
C GLU A 159 -46.40 -9.00 24.22
N ALA A 160 -47.73 -9.00 24.36
CA ALA A 160 -48.65 -8.88 23.23
C ALA A 160 -48.55 -7.52 22.52
N ASN A 161 -48.28 -6.45 23.27
CA ASN A 161 -48.14 -5.10 22.73
C ASN A 161 -46.78 -4.90 22.01
N GLU A 162 -45.71 -5.52 22.52
CA GLU A 162 -44.38 -5.52 21.88
C GLU A 162 -44.41 -6.30 20.55
N CYS A 163 -45.05 -7.48 20.53
CA CYS A 163 -45.21 -8.27 19.31
C CYS A 163 -45.99 -7.51 18.21
N LYS A 164 -46.97 -6.69 18.59
CA LYS A 164 -47.70 -5.82 17.65
C LYS A 164 -46.80 -4.74 17.04
N ARG A 165 -46.01 -4.04 17.86
CA ARG A 165 -45.11 -2.98 17.37
C ARG A 165 -44.00 -3.50 16.46
N VAL A 166 -43.42 -4.66 16.80
CA VAL A 166 -42.40 -5.31 15.95
C VAL A 166 -42.98 -5.69 14.60
N ASN A 167 -44.22 -6.20 14.56
CA ASN A 167 -44.91 -6.52 13.32
C ASN A 167 -45.21 -5.26 12.48
N GLU A 168 -45.66 -4.16 13.10
CA GLU A 168 -45.91 -2.89 12.43
C GLU A 168 -44.65 -2.27 11.82
N VAL A 169 -43.53 -2.30 12.55
CA VAL A 169 -42.22 -1.83 12.04
C VAL A 169 -41.72 -2.71 10.90
N GLN A 170 -41.87 -4.04 11.03
CA GLN A 170 -41.49 -4.98 10.00
C GLN A 170 -42.36 -4.82 8.74
N GLU A 171 -43.64 -4.49 8.91
CA GLU A 171 -44.57 -4.21 7.82
C GLU A 171 -44.25 -2.87 7.15
N MET A 172 -43.94 -1.82 7.92
CA MET A 172 -43.46 -0.54 7.39
C MET A 172 -42.16 -0.70 6.59
N LYS A 173 -41.20 -1.46 7.12
CA LYS A 173 -39.95 -1.80 6.42
C LYS A 173 -40.22 -2.54 5.12
N SER A 174 -41.15 -3.50 5.15
CA SER A 174 -41.56 -4.25 3.95
C SER A 174 -42.28 -3.37 2.93
N ASN A 175 -43.13 -2.45 3.38
CA ASN A 175 -43.83 -1.50 2.53
C ASN A 175 -42.86 -0.53 1.87
N LEU A 176 -41.90 0.00 2.64
CA LEU A 176 -40.85 0.90 2.17
C LEU A 176 -39.94 0.19 1.15
N LEU A 177 -39.44 -1.00 1.48
CA LEU A 177 -38.64 -1.81 0.56
C LEU A 177 -39.41 -2.12 -0.71
N ARG A 178 -40.69 -2.48 -0.63
CA ARG A 178 -41.53 -2.74 -1.80
C ARG A 178 -41.68 -1.50 -2.67
N ARG A 179 -41.98 -0.34 -2.08
CA ARG A 179 -42.23 0.91 -2.80
C ARG A 179 -40.97 1.49 -3.47
N TYR A 180 -39.82 1.34 -2.83
CA TYR A 180 -38.55 1.85 -3.33
C TYR A 180 -37.66 0.77 -3.96
N SER A 181 -38.10 -0.49 -4.00
CA SER A 181 -37.34 -1.64 -4.52
C SER A 181 -36.78 -1.35 -5.92
N GLY A 182 -37.64 -0.90 -6.84
CA GLY A 182 -37.26 -0.56 -8.21
C GLY A 182 -36.25 0.59 -8.31
N TYR A 183 -36.35 1.59 -7.43
CA TYR A 183 -35.36 2.67 -7.37
C TYR A 183 -34.03 2.16 -6.82
N ILE A 184 -34.05 1.38 -5.74
CA ILE A 184 -32.85 0.81 -5.13
C ILE A 184 -32.14 -0.13 -6.12
N THR A 185 -32.88 -0.95 -6.86
CA THR A 185 -32.30 -1.81 -7.90
C THR A 185 -31.75 -1.00 -9.07
N ASN A 186 -32.42 0.07 -9.50
CA ASN A 186 -31.90 0.98 -10.51
C ASN A 186 -30.64 1.71 -10.06
N LEU A 187 -30.62 2.30 -8.86
CA LEU A 187 -29.42 2.94 -8.30
C LEU A 187 -28.28 1.92 -8.17
N LYS A 188 -28.56 0.71 -7.67
CA LYS A 188 -27.56 -0.36 -7.60
C LYS A 188 -27.04 -0.72 -8.98
N HIS A 189 -27.89 -0.77 -10.00
CA HIS A 189 -27.49 -1.01 -11.37
C HIS A 189 -26.64 0.14 -11.92
N GLU A 190 -27.02 1.41 -11.73
CA GLU A 190 -26.24 2.59 -12.13
C GLU A 190 -24.85 2.61 -11.47
N PHE A 191 -24.74 2.35 -10.17
CA PHE A 191 -23.46 2.27 -9.47
C PHE A 191 -22.66 1.00 -9.78
N SER A 192 -23.33 -0.10 -10.15
CA SER A 192 -22.69 -1.37 -10.54
C SER A 192 -22.30 -1.42 -12.02
N LYS A 193 -22.68 -0.43 -12.83
CA LYS A 193 -22.04 -0.14 -14.13
C LYS A 193 -20.60 0.35 -13.87
N LYS A 194 -19.77 -0.52 -13.29
CA LYS A 194 -18.33 -0.44 -13.47
C LYS A 194 -18.13 -0.39 -14.97
N LYS A 195 -17.56 0.71 -15.49
CA LYS A 195 -17.10 0.81 -16.88
C LYS A 195 -16.48 -0.54 -17.21
N LYS A 196 -17.02 -1.23 -18.21
CA LYS A 196 -16.50 -2.55 -18.64
C LYS A 196 -14.98 -2.42 -18.66
N LYS A 197 -14.25 -3.41 -18.15
CA LYS A 197 -12.79 -3.51 -18.30
C LYS A 197 -12.47 -3.63 -19.78
N GLU A 198 -12.64 -2.54 -20.50
CA GLU A 198 -12.28 -2.42 -21.89
C GLU A 198 -10.77 -2.57 -21.91
N LYS A 199 -10.33 -3.54 -22.73
CA LYS A 199 -8.92 -3.70 -23.02
C LYS A 199 -8.39 -2.33 -23.43
N LEU A 200 -7.18 -1.98 -23.01
CA LEU A 200 -6.58 -0.69 -23.33
C LEU A 200 -6.76 -0.37 -24.84
N PRO A 201 -7.09 0.90 -25.19
CA PRO A 201 -7.22 1.34 -26.58
C PRO A 201 -6.04 0.87 -27.44
N LYS A 202 -6.27 0.59 -28.73
CA LYS A 202 -5.23 0.04 -29.60
C LYS A 202 -4.07 1.03 -29.75
N GLU A 203 -4.41 2.30 -29.85
CA GLU A 203 -3.52 3.45 -29.96
C GLU A 203 -2.66 3.58 -28.70
N ALA A 204 -3.29 3.50 -27.52
CA ALA A 204 -2.57 3.50 -26.24
C ALA A 204 -1.58 2.34 -26.13
N LYS A 205 -1.97 1.12 -26.57
CA LYS A 205 -1.06 -0.02 -26.58
C LYS A 205 0.11 0.16 -27.53
N GLN A 206 -0.09 0.77 -28.70
CA GLN A 206 0.99 1.02 -29.66
C GLN A 206 2.06 1.93 -29.07
N ILE A 207 1.65 3.00 -28.39
CA ILE A 207 2.58 3.93 -27.71
C ILE A 207 3.37 3.20 -26.61
N LEU A 208 2.70 2.42 -25.77
CA LEU A 208 3.35 1.65 -24.71
C LEU A 208 4.32 0.60 -25.27
N LEU A 209 3.95 -0.06 -26.37
CA LEU A 209 4.82 -1.02 -27.07
C LEU A 209 6.02 -0.34 -27.74
N ALA A 210 5.85 0.86 -28.29
CA ALA A 210 6.96 1.61 -28.89
C ALA A 210 8.03 1.92 -27.84
N TRP A 211 7.62 2.46 -26.67
CA TRP A 211 8.54 2.69 -25.56
C TRP A 211 9.18 1.40 -25.06
N TRP A 212 8.38 0.33 -24.92
CA TRP A 212 8.84 -1.00 -24.50
C TRP A 212 9.93 -1.57 -25.41
N ASN A 213 9.75 -1.48 -26.74
CA ASN A 213 10.72 -2.00 -27.69
C ASN A 213 12.02 -1.22 -27.66
N LEU A 214 11.95 0.11 -27.47
CA LEU A 214 13.12 0.96 -27.31
C LEU A 214 13.92 0.59 -26.04
N HIS A 215 13.22 0.25 -24.96
CA HIS A 215 13.81 -0.07 -23.65
C HIS A 215 13.77 -1.57 -23.32
N PHE A 216 13.74 -2.45 -24.32
CA PHE A 216 13.51 -3.89 -24.09
C PHE A 216 14.58 -4.54 -23.19
N LYS A 217 15.82 -4.03 -23.23
CA LYS A 217 16.92 -4.49 -22.37
C LYS A 217 16.67 -4.18 -20.89
N TRP A 218 16.09 -3.00 -20.60
CA TRP A 218 15.78 -2.56 -19.25
C TRP A 218 14.41 -1.86 -19.18
N PRO A 219 13.31 -2.63 -19.18
CA PRO A 219 11.96 -2.08 -19.36
C PRO A 219 11.36 -1.55 -18.04
N TYR A 220 12.08 -0.65 -17.38
CA TYR A 220 11.70 0.01 -16.13
C TYR A 220 11.59 1.53 -16.38
N PRO A 221 10.40 2.03 -16.78
CA PRO A 221 10.20 3.46 -17.01
C PRO A 221 10.37 4.24 -15.70
N THR A 222 11.01 5.40 -15.79
CA THR A 222 11.11 6.36 -14.68
C THR A 222 9.74 6.96 -14.36
N ASP A 223 9.62 7.68 -13.25
CA ASP A 223 8.36 8.35 -12.92
C ASP A 223 7.99 9.44 -13.94
N ALA A 224 8.99 10.14 -14.49
CA ALA A 224 8.80 11.09 -15.60
C ALA A 224 8.29 10.38 -16.87
N ASP A 225 8.87 9.23 -17.24
CA ASP A 225 8.39 8.42 -18.37
C ASP A 225 6.94 7.98 -18.17
N LYS A 226 6.59 7.56 -16.95
CA LYS A 226 5.21 7.14 -16.65
C LYS A 226 4.22 8.28 -16.80
N VAL A 227 4.59 9.51 -16.41
CA VAL A 227 3.77 10.72 -16.61
C VAL A 227 3.60 11.00 -18.11
N ALA A 228 4.69 11.07 -18.86
CA ALA A 228 4.64 11.34 -20.30
C ALA A 228 3.83 10.27 -21.06
N LEU A 229 4.00 8.99 -20.72
CA LEU A 229 3.24 7.89 -21.31
C LEU A 229 1.76 7.96 -20.95
N ALA A 230 1.41 8.37 -19.73
CA ALA A 230 0.02 8.59 -19.33
C ALA A 230 -0.63 9.70 -20.17
N GLU A 231 0.08 10.82 -20.36
CA GLU A 231 -0.37 11.93 -21.21
C GLU A 231 -0.58 11.50 -22.67
N TRP A 232 0.39 10.81 -23.27
CA TRP A 232 0.29 10.39 -24.68
C TRP A 232 -0.76 9.30 -24.92
N THR A 233 -0.98 8.42 -23.94
CA THR A 233 -1.94 7.32 -24.07
C THR A 233 -3.35 7.69 -23.62
N GLY A 234 -3.51 8.82 -22.93
CA GLY A 234 -4.77 9.20 -22.26
C GLY A 234 -5.17 8.23 -21.14
N LEU A 235 -4.22 7.46 -20.62
CA LEU A 235 -4.45 6.51 -19.53
C LEU A 235 -4.06 7.12 -18.19
N GLU A 236 -4.65 6.60 -17.11
CA GLU A 236 -4.15 6.91 -15.78
C GLU A 236 -2.75 6.30 -15.58
N GLN A 237 -1.88 7.00 -14.86
CA GLN A 237 -0.52 6.53 -14.54
C GLN A 237 -0.52 5.13 -13.90
N LYS A 238 -1.53 4.81 -13.08
CA LYS A 238 -1.74 3.48 -12.51
C LYS A 238 -1.97 2.39 -13.57
N GLN A 239 -2.70 2.70 -14.64
CA GLN A 239 -2.93 1.77 -15.75
C GLN A 239 -1.65 1.53 -16.54
N VAL A 240 -0.85 2.58 -16.76
CA VAL A 240 0.48 2.49 -17.40
C VAL A 240 1.41 1.61 -16.56
N ASN A 241 1.52 1.86 -15.25
CA ASN A 241 2.35 1.05 -14.35
C ASN A 241 1.94 -0.44 -14.38
N ASN A 242 0.64 -0.71 -14.24
CA ASN A 242 0.11 -2.07 -14.30
C ASN A 242 0.38 -2.74 -15.64
N TRP A 243 0.36 -1.99 -16.74
CA TRP A 243 0.69 -2.53 -18.06
C TRP A 243 2.16 -2.98 -18.10
N PHE A 244 3.10 -2.14 -17.68
CA PHE A 244 4.53 -2.49 -17.68
C PHE A 244 4.86 -3.66 -16.77
N ILE A 245 4.26 -3.74 -15.58
CA ILE A 245 4.42 -4.90 -14.69
C ILE A 245 3.96 -6.19 -15.38
N ASN A 246 2.77 -6.17 -15.98
CA ASN A 246 2.23 -7.33 -16.69
C ASN A 246 3.03 -7.67 -17.96
N GLN A 247 3.51 -6.65 -18.68
CA GLN A 247 4.29 -6.81 -19.90
C GLN A 247 5.64 -7.47 -19.60
N ARG A 248 6.35 -7.00 -18.56
CA ARG A 248 7.57 -7.67 -18.04
C ARG A 248 7.32 -9.11 -17.69
N LYS A 249 6.30 -9.38 -16.87
CA LYS A 249 5.97 -10.74 -16.43
C LYS A 249 5.70 -11.70 -17.60
N ARG A 250 5.16 -11.20 -18.73
CA ARG A 250 4.79 -12.03 -19.89
C ARG A 250 5.87 -12.15 -20.95
N HIS A 251 6.65 -11.10 -21.15
CA HIS A 251 7.47 -10.94 -22.36
C HIS A 251 8.94 -10.62 -22.08
N TRP A 252 9.31 -10.26 -20.86
CA TRP A 252 10.70 -10.00 -20.52
C TRP A 252 11.35 -11.26 -19.94
N LYS A 253 12.27 -11.83 -20.72
CA LYS A 253 13.18 -12.89 -20.30
C LYS A 253 14.58 -12.29 -20.33
N PRO A 254 15.22 -12.07 -19.17
CA PRO A 254 16.61 -11.65 -19.17
C PRO A 254 17.41 -12.70 -19.93
N THR A 255 18.05 -12.31 -21.03
CA THR A 255 18.92 -13.21 -21.80
C THR A 255 20.12 -13.60 -20.93
N GLU A 256 20.78 -14.73 -21.20
CA GLU A 256 21.93 -15.20 -20.40
C GLU A 256 23.03 -14.14 -20.22
N GLY A 257 23.21 -13.21 -21.17
CA GLY A 257 24.13 -12.07 -21.02
C GLY A 257 23.69 -10.99 -20.01
N ILE A 258 22.39 -10.90 -19.70
CA ILE A 258 21.85 -10.01 -18.66
C ILE A 258 21.93 -10.71 -17.29
N HIS A 259 21.69 -12.03 -17.24
CA HIS A 259 22.03 -12.82 -16.06
C HIS A 259 23.54 -12.77 -15.79
N ALA A 260 24.39 -12.85 -16.81
CA ALA A 260 25.83 -12.66 -16.69
C ALA A 260 26.16 -11.23 -16.25
N ALA A 261 25.57 -10.16 -16.80
CA ALA A 261 25.82 -8.82 -16.28
C ALA A 261 25.35 -8.62 -14.81
N ILE A 262 24.27 -9.31 -14.42
CA ILE A 262 23.79 -9.34 -13.03
C ILE A 262 24.72 -10.20 -12.13
N PHE A 263 25.23 -11.33 -12.62
CA PHE A 263 25.99 -12.31 -11.84
C PHE A 263 27.52 -12.07 -11.86
N ASP A 264 28.07 -11.54 -12.95
CA ASP A 264 29.45 -11.07 -13.15
C ASP A 264 29.65 -9.67 -12.52
N GLY A 265 28.56 -8.90 -12.39
CA GLY A 265 28.49 -7.74 -11.50
C GLY A 265 28.57 -8.12 -10.01
N LEU A 266 28.04 -9.29 -9.65
CA LEU A 266 27.99 -9.84 -8.29
C LEU A 266 29.18 -10.76 -7.92
N TYR A 267 29.86 -11.36 -8.92
CA TYR A 267 30.96 -12.31 -8.76
C TYR A 267 31.94 -12.24 -9.96
N GLY A 268 32.76 -11.19 -10.01
CA GLY A 268 33.90 -11.12 -10.93
C GLY A 268 35.02 -12.10 -10.53
N PRO A 269 35.93 -12.47 -11.47
CA PRO A 269 36.69 -13.71 -11.42
C PRO A 269 37.65 -13.81 -10.24
N LEU A 270 37.58 -14.91 -9.50
CA LEU A 270 38.67 -15.41 -8.67
C LEU A 270 39.87 -15.69 -9.60
N HIS A 271 40.77 -14.72 -9.74
CA HIS A 271 42.06 -14.92 -10.39
C HIS A 271 43.13 -15.07 -9.30
N GLU A 272 43.59 -16.32 -9.18
CA GLU A 272 44.85 -16.89 -8.63
C GLU A 272 45.58 -16.19 -7.48
#